data_AF-A0A972GT15-F1
#
_entry.id   AF-A0A972GT15-F1
#
_cell.length_a   1.000
_cell.length_b   1.000
_cell.length_c   1.000
_cell.angle_alpha   90.00
_cell.angle_beta   90.00
_cell.angle_gamma   90.00
#
_symmetry.space_group_name_H-M   'P 1'
#
loop_
_entity.id
_entity.type
_entity.pdbx_description
1 polymer ?
#
loop_
_entity_poly.entity_id
_entity_poly.type
_entity_poly.pdbx_seq_one_letter_code
_entity_poly.pdbx_strand_id
1 'polypeptide(L)'
;MAFTGEAISLADLKTRMEEEVQLEDAVKAKLEAIIGYQVPMETMQLQPIDVMNFAKELTKNWSYFELEHKKTAIQTLCAEIVVNAVGKAIGGPGRRVPCEIISFKTN
;
A
#
# COMPACT_ATOMS: atom_id res chain seq x y z
N MET A 1 2.22 -23.87 -1.11
CA MET A 1 2.46 -25.29 -0.81
C MET A 1 1.74 -25.64 0.47
N ALA A 2 1.12 -26.82 0.49
CA ALA A 2 0.15 -27.24 1.48
C ALA A 2 0.84 -27.60 2.82
N PHE A 3 0.37 -27.03 3.93
CA PHE A 3 0.62 -27.55 5.28
C PHE A 3 -0.29 -28.76 5.55
N THR A 4 -0.29 -29.73 4.63
CA THR A 4 -1.17 -30.90 4.70
C THR A 4 -0.44 -32.08 5.31
N GLY A 5 -0.78 -32.37 6.56
CA GLY A 5 -0.97 -33.73 7.05
C GLY A 5 0.25 -34.55 7.49
N GLU A 6 1.48 -34.20 7.13
CA GLU A 6 2.67 -34.90 7.63
C GLU A 6 3.31 -34.14 8.81
N ALA A 7 3.66 -34.87 9.86
CA ALA A 7 4.33 -34.30 11.03
C ALA A 7 5.72 -33.79 10.65
N ILE A 8 5.80 -32.53 10.23
CA ILE A 8 7.06 -31.82 9.97
C ILE A 8 7.85 -31.78 11.29
N SER A 9 9.08 -32.29 11.27
CA SER A 9 9.93 -32.22 12.45
C SER A 9 10.34 -30.76 12.73
N LEU A 10 10.62 -30.43 14.00
CA LEU A 10 11.10 -29.09 14.35
C LEU A 10 12.41 -28.72 13.64
N ALA A 11 13.22 -29.72 13.25
CA ALA A 11 14.44 -29.51 12.48
C ALA A 11 14.10 -29.08 11.05
N ASP A 12 13.18 -29.79 10.38
CA ASP A 12 12.77 -29.46 9.01
C ASP A 12 12.09 -28.09 8.93
N LEU A 13 11.31 -27.73 9.96
CA LEU A 13 10.66 -26.42 10.01
C LEU A 13 11.68 -25.28 10.16
N LYS A 14 12.76 -25.48 10.93
CA LYS A 14 13.85 -24.52 11.04
C LYS A 14 14.60 -24.35 9.73
N THR A 15 14.94 -25.46 9.06
CA THR A 15 15.60 -25.42 7.75
C THR A 15 14.78 -24.66 6.73
N ARG A 16 13.47 -24.94 6.64
CA ARG A 16 12.58 -24.22 5.71
C ARG A 16 12.41 -22.75 6.07
N MET A 17 12.40 -22.42 7.37
CA MET A 17 12.35 -21.02 7.81
C MET A 17 13.64 -20.27 7.45
N GLU A 18 14.81 -20.91 7.59
CA GLU A 18 16.09 -20.34 7.15
C GLU A 18 16.15 -20.14 5.63
N GLU A 19 15.62 -21.09 4.84
CA GLU A 19 15.49 -20.96 3.38
C GLU A 19 14.60 -19.77 2.99
N GLU A 20 13.43 -19.62 3.62
CA GLU A 20 12.52 -18.51 3.37
C GLU A 20 13.13 -17.16 3.79
N VAL A 21 13.86 -17.10 4.90
CA VAL A 21 14.59 -15.88 5.32
C VAL A 21 15.66 -15.50 4.30
N GLN A 22 16.44 -16.46 3.79
CA GLN A 22 17.43 -16.18 2.75
C GLN A 22 16.79 -15.67 1.45
N LEU A 23 15.63 -16.22 1.07
CA LEU A 23 14.87 -15.74 -0.08
C LEU A 23 14.35 -14.32 0.15
N GLU A 24 13.82 -14.03 1.34
CA GLU A 24 13.36 -12.69 1.71
C GLU A 24 14.51 -11.67 1.64
N ASP A 25 15.67 -12.00 2.22
CA ASP A 25 16.85 -11.13 2.21
C ASP A 25 17.38 -10.91 0.79
N ALA A 26 17.39 -11.94 -0.06
CA ALA A 26 17.79 -11.82 -1.46
C ALA A 26 16.83 -10.93 -2.26
N VAL A 27 15.52 -10.98 -1.96
CA VAL A 27 14.51 -10.10 -2.57
C VAL A 27 14.66 -8.67 -2.08
N LYS A 28 14.87 -8.45 -0.78
CA LYS A 28 15.14 -7.12 -0.21
C LYS A 28 16.36 -6.47 -0.86
N ALA A 29 17.48 -7.19 -0.96
CA ALA A 29 18.69 -6.68 -1.58
C ALA A 29 18.49 -6.30 -3.07
N LYS A 30 17.70 -7.09 -3.82
CA LYS A 30 17.35 -6.75 -5.20
C LYS A 30 16.47 -5.52 -5.29
N LEU A 31 15.50 -5.36 -4.38
CA LEU A 31 14.64 -4.18 -4.32
C LEU A 31 15.43 -2.93 -3.96
N GLU A 32 16.35 -3.02 -2.99
CA GLU A 32 17.24 -1.92 -2.61
C GLU A 32 18.17 -1.51 -3.77
N ALA A 33 18.69 -2.48 -4.53
CA ALA A 33 19.50 -2.19 -5.72
C ALA A 33 18.70 -1.50 -6.84
N ILE A 34 17.40 -1.81 -6.98
CA ILE A 34 16.49 -1.12 -7.91
C ILE A 34 16.19 0.30 -7.43
N ILE A 35 16.00 0.51 -6.13
CA ILE A 35 15.77 1.83 -5.51
C ILE A 35 17.04 2.70 -5.55
N GLY A 36 18.23 2.09 -5.49
CA GLY A 36 19.53 2.76 -5.59
C GLY A 36 19.84 3.35 -6.97
N TYR A 37 19.12 2.94 -8.02
CA TYR A 37 19.07 3.70 -9.27
C TYR A 37 18.23 4.95 -9.03
N GLN A 38 18.91 6.03 -8.67
CA GLN A 38 18.37 7.39 -8.70
C GLN A 38 17.97 7.73 -10.15
N VAL A 39 16.79 7.28 -10.57
CA VAL A 39 16.06 7.95 -11.64
C VAL A 39 15.83 9.37 -11.10
N PRO A 40 16.27 10.42 -11.80
CA PRO A 40 16.03 11.79 -11.36
C PRO A 40 14.53 11.93 -11.07
N MET A 41 14.15 12.31 -9.84
CA MET A 41 12.73 12.50 -9.46
C MET A 41 11.99 13.42 -10.42
N GLU A 42 12.72 14.29 -11.13
CA GLU A 42 12.19 15.25 -12.10
C GLU A 42 11.65 14.62 -13.39
N THR A 43 11.97 13.35 -13.71
CA THR A 43 11.51 12.69 -14.96
C THR A 43 10.41 11.64 -14.76
N MET A 44 10.04 11.31 -13.52
CA MET A 44 8.94 10.38 -13.23
C MET A 44 7.60 11.12 -13.07
N GLN A 45 7.17 11.82 -14.11
CA GLN A 45 5.75 12.15 -14.22
C GLN A 45 5.03 10.90 -14.73
N LEU A 46 4.29 10.24 -13.84
CA LEU A 46 3.43 9.11 -14.20
C LEU A 46 2.47 9.57 -15.30
N GLN A 47 2.40 8.81 -16.41
CA GLN A 47 1.40 9.11 -17.43
C GLN A 47 0.02 8.80 -16.86
N PRO A 48 -1.07 9.44 -17.35
CA PRO A 48 -2.42 9.17 -16.87
C PRO A 48 -2.80 7.68 -16.91
N ILE A 49 -2.27 6.92 -17.88
CA ILE A 49 -2.47 5.47 -17.99
C ILE A 49 -1.84 4.71 -16.80
N ASP A 50 -0.67 5.15 -16.33
CA ASP A 50 0.06 4.53 -15.24
C ASP A 50 -0.64 4.79 -13.91
N VAL A 51 -1.16 6.01 -13.72
CA VAL A 51 -1.99 6.40 -12.57
C VAL A 51 -3.26 5.53 -12.52
N MET A 52 -3.91 5.32 -13.67
CA MET A 52 -5.11 4.48 -13.78
C MET A 52 -4.82 3.00 -13.52
N ASN A 53 -3.68 2.49 -13.97
CA ASN A 53 -3.28 1.10 -13.72
C ASN A 53 -2.95 0.90 -12.24
N PHE A 54 -2.18 1.81 -11.64
CA PHE A 54 -1.88 1.81 -10.21
C PHE A 54 -3.17 1.84 -9.37
N ALA A 55 -4.12 2.74 -9.69
CA ALA A 55 -5.40 2.81 -9.00
C ALA A 55 -6.21 1.49 -9.09
N LYS A 56 -6.21 0.82 -10.24
CA LYS A 56 -6.87 -0.49 -10.41
C LYS A 56 -6.23 -1.59 -9.56
N GLU A 57 -4.90 -1.65 -9.54
CA GLU A 57 -4.17 -2.63 -8.72
C GLU A 57 -4.33 -2.37 -7.23
N LEU A 58 -4.24 -1.09 -6.82
CA LEU A 58 -4.47 -0.64 -5.46
C LEU A 58 -5.88 -1.03 -4.98
N THR A 59 -6.90 -0.86 -5.82
CA THR A 59 -8.29 -1.22 -5.49
C THR A 59 -8.43 -2.73 -5.27
N LYS A 60 -7.81 -3.55 -6.12
CA LYS A 60 -7.85 -5.02 -5.99
C LYS A 60 -7.16 -5.50 -4.71
N ASN A 61 -6.10 -4.82 -4.29
CA ASN A 61 -5.27 -5.21 -3.16
C ASN A 61 -5.52 -4.37 -1.91
N TRP A 62 -6.56 -3.52 -1.89
CA TRP A 62 -6.79 -2.52 -0.84
C TRP A 62 -6.87 -3.13 0.56
N SER A 63 -7.41 -4.34 0.70
CA SER A 63 -7.50 -5.03 1.99
C SER A 63 -6.15 -5.38 2.60
N TYR A 64 -5.11 -5.56 1.78
CA TYR A 64 -3.78 -5.98 2.23
C TYR A 64 -2.89 -4.82 2.68
N PHE A 65 -3.29 -3.58 2.38
CA PHE A 65 -2.51 -2.40 2.78
C PHE A 65 -2.85 -1.92 4.19
N GLU A 66 -1.82 -1.58 4.95
CA GLU A 66 -1.95 -0.85 6.22
C GLU A 66 -2.50 0.56 6.03
N LEU A 67 -2.96 1.17 7.13
CA LEU A 67 -3.57 2.49 7.12
C LEU A 67 -2.63 3.57 6.56
N GLU A 68 -1.35 3.54 6.92
CA GLU A 68 -0.38 4.53 6.44
C GLU A 68 -0.15 4.41 4.94
N HIS A 69 0.00 3.19 4.41
CA HIS A 69 0.12 2.95 2.97
C HIS A 69 -1.11 3.44 2.20
N LYS A 70 -2.30 3.25 2.76
CA LYS A 70 -3.56 3.75 2.18
C LYS A 70 -3.60 5.27 2.12
N LYS A 71 -3.14 5.96 3.17
CA LYS A 71 -3.05 7.44 3.19
C LYS A 71 -2.09 7.93 2.12
N THR A 72 -0.90 7.36 2.04
CA THR A 72 0.11 7.73 1.05
C THR A 72 -0.43 7.53 -0.36
N ALA A 73 -1.06 6.38 -0.65
CA ALA A 73 -1.64 6.11 -1.96
C ALA A 73 -2.71 7.15 -2.36
N ILE A 74 -3.58 7.55 -1.43
CA ILE A 74 -4.59 8.59 -1.68
C ILE A 74 -3.93 9.94 -1.97
N GLN A 75 -2.89 10.32 -1.20
CA GLN A 75 -2.13 11.56 -1.42
C GLN A 75 -1.39 11.57 -2.77
N THR A 76 -0.89 10.41 -3.21
CA THR A 76 -0.22 10.28 -4.50
C THR A 76 -1.22 10.36 -5.67
N LEU A 77 -2.40 9.75 -5.52
CA LEU A 77 -3.41 9.69 -6.59
C LEU A 77 -4.23 10.97 -6.72
N CYS A 78 -4.59 11.60 -5.60
CA CYS A 78 -5.49 12.75 -5.56
C CYS A 78 -4.72 14.03 -5.26
N ALA A 79 -4.77 14.98 -6.19
CA ALA A 79 -4.32 16.35 -5.98
C ALA A 79 -5.26 17.11 -5.01
N GLU A 80 -6.56 16.84 -5.11
CA GLU A 80 -7.59 17.53 -4.33
C GLU A 80 -8.76 16.59 -4.04
N ILE A 81 -9.33 16.65 -2.84
CA ILE A 81 -10.56 15.94 -2.46
C ILE A 81 -11.48 16.94 -1.79
N VAL A 82 -12.63 17.22 -2.39
CA VAL A 82 -13.66 18.10 -1.86
C VAL A 82 -14.65 17.24 -1.08
N VAL A 83 -14.84 17.56 0.20
CA VAL A 83 -15.72 16.83 1.09
C VAL A 83 -16.84 17.72 1.63
N ASN A 84 -18.04 17.16 1.76
CA ASN A 84 -19.15 17.77 2.47
C ASN A 84 -19.27 17.17 3.86
N ALA A 85 -19.50 17.99 4.88
CA ALA A 85 -19.78 17.52 6.22
C ALA A 85 -21.31 17.30 6.37
N VAL A 86 -21.74 16.04 6.50
CA VAL A 86 -23.17 15.66 6.37
C VAL A 86 -23.83 15.39 7.72
N GLY A 87 -23.30 15.93 8.81
CA GLY A 87 -23.86 15.70 10.14
C GLY A 87 -23.45 16.72 11.20
N LYS A 88 -24.05 16.57 12.39
CA LYS A 88 -23.65 17.33 13.57
C LYS A 88 -22.38 16.73 14.16
N ALA A 89 -21.43 17.59 14.54
CA ALA A 89 -20.28 17.17 15.33
C ALA A 89 -20.77 16.57 16.65
N ILE A 90 -20.49 15.28 16.86
CA ILE A 90 -20.85 14.59 18.09
C ILE A 90 -19.82 15.00 19.16
N GLY A 91 -20.16 15.96 20.02
CA GLY A 91 -19.46 16.24 21.29
C GLY A 91 -18.50 17.45 21.34
N GLY A 92 -18.86 18.59 20.76
CA GLY A 92 -18.12 19.85 20.91
C GLY A 92 -16.98 20.07 19.88
N PRO A 93 -16.28 21.21 19.93
CA PRO A 93 -15.25 21.58 18.95
C PRO A 93 -14.08 20.58 18.95
N GLY A 94 -13.62 20.17 17.76
CA GLY A 94 -12.51 19.21 17.57
C GLY A 94 -12.92 17.74 17.36
N ARG A 95 -14.22 17.44 17.30
CA ARG A 95 -14.74 16.07 17.10
C ARG A 95 -14.90 15.71 15.62
N ARG A 96 -14.88 14.40 15.34
CA ARG A 96 -15.08 13.83 14.01
C ARG A 96 -16.52 14.05 13.54
N VAL A 97 -16.66 14.52 12.31
CA VAL A 97 -17.94 14.70 11.61
C VAL A 97 -17.97 13.72 10.44
N PRO A 98 -19.11 13.05 10.17
CA PRO A 98 -19.23 12.25 8.94
C PRO A 98 -19.08 13.16 7.73
N CYS A 99 -18.17 12.79 6.83
CA CYS A 99 -17.92 13.51 5.60
C CYS A 99 -18.24 12.62 4.40
N GLU A 100 -18.87 13.22 3.39
CA GLU A 100 -19.08 12.61 2.08
C GLU A 100 -18.14 13.28 1.07
N ILE A 101 -17.56 12.50 0.16
CA ILE A 101 -16.72 13.03 -0.91
C ILE A 101 -17.63 13.54 -2.02
N ILE A 102 -17.54 14.83 -2.34
CA ILE A 102 -18.32 15.50 -3.40
C ILE A 102 -17.61 15.35 -4.74
N SER A 103 -16.30 15.59 -4.73
CA SER A 103 -15.45 15.52 -5.92
C SER A 103 -14.01 15.27 -5.53
N PHE A 104 -13.22 14.82 -6.48
CA PHE A 104 -11.78 14.69 -6.35
C PHE A 104 -11.11 15.05 -7.67
N LYS A 105 -9.88 15.56 -7.59
CA LYS A 105 -9.00 15.84 -8.71
C LYS A 105 -7.79 14.93 -8.58
N THR A 106 -7.44 14.20 -9.64
CA THR A 106 -6.23 13.39 -9.68
C THR A 106 -5.02 14.26 -10.05
N ASN A 107 -3.82 13.82 -9.66
CA ASN A 107 -2.59 14.36 -10.22
C ASN A 107 -2.46 14.05 -11.71
#